data_AF-W1YL13-F1
#
_entry.id   AF-W1YL13-F1
#
_cell.length_a   1.000
_cell.length_b   1.000
_cell.length_c   1.000
_cell.angle_alpha   90.00
_cell.angle_beta   90.00
_cell.angle_gamma   90.00
#
_symmetry.space_group_name_H-M   'P 1'
#
loop_
_entity.id
_entity.type
_entity.pdbx_description
1 polymer ?
#
loop_
_entity_poly.entity_id
_entity_poly.type
_entity_poly.pdbx_seq_one_letter_code
_entity_poly.pdbx_strand_id
1 'polypeptide(L)'
;KGPKGDPGSGGGQATSQPIEIYEVVWGTAIAGERGADRGYLAYDPLTGWGYLHFDFKLTAPSGNGNVVASLPPNSPVAVRLIEKSVNVNNNSVYVERNSRMIKAWGVPANTRYIIDIIGYWRKV
;
A
#
# COMPACT_ATOMS: atom_id res chain seq x y z
N LYS A 1 -6.32 22.26 45.46
CA LYS A 1 -6.47 23.21 44.32
C LYS A 1 -5.08 23.71 43.97
N GLY A 2 -4.46 23.18 42.90
CA GLY A 2 -3.19 23.71 42.36
C GLY A 2 -3.46 24.76 41.27
N PRO A 3 -2.45 25.55 40.85
CA PRO A 3 -2.64 26.58 39.83
C PRO A 3 -3.00 25.93 38.49
N LYS A 4 -4.10 26.38 37.90
CA LYS A 4 -4.48 26.08 36.52
C LYS A 4 -3.57 26.94 35.63
N GLY A 5 -2.64 26.32 34.92
CA GLY A 5 -1.81 27.02 33.94
C GLY A 5 -2.68 27.71 32.89
N ASP A 6 -2.25 28.90 32.47
CA ASP A 6 -2.92 29.66 31.43
C ASP A 6 -3.02 28.84 30.14
N PRO A 7 -4.13 28.94 29.38
CA PRO A 7 -4.22 28.28 28.09
C PRO A 7 -3.18 28.92 27.16
N GLY A 8 -2.09 28.20 26.94
CA GLY A 8 -1.03 28.63 26.04
C GLY A 8 -1.59 28.97 24.66
N SER A 9 -1.32 30.20 24.23
CA SER A 9 -1.34 30.58 22.83
C SER A 9 -0.22 29.81 22.12
N GLY A 10 -0.57 28.72 21.41
CA GLY A 10 0.44 27.90 20.77
C GLY A 10 -0.10 26.59 20.24
N GLY A 11 -0.74 26.64 19.08
CA GLY A 11 -1.14 25.45 18.35
C GLY A 11 -1.55 25.84 16.95
N GLY A 12 -0.55 26.17 16.11
CA GLY A 12 -0.79 26.31 14.68
C GLY A 12 -1.57 25.09 14.20
N GLN A 13 -2.74 25.33 13.64
CA GLN A 13 -3.55 24.27 13.06
C GLN A 13 -2.67 23.58 12.00
N ALA A 14 -2.25 22.35 12.28
CA ALA A 14 -1.57 21.54 11.28
C ALA A 14 -2.52 21.44 10.10
N THR A 15 -2.23 22.14 9.00
CA THR A 15 -2.92 21.89 7.73
C THR A 15 -2.50 20.48 7.35
N SER A 16 -3.40 19.51 7.50
CA SER A 16 -3.14 18.15 7.05
C SER A 16 -2.74 18.23 5.58
N GLN A 17 -1.52 17.80 5.26
CA GLN A 17 -1.13 17.63 3.86
C GLN A 17 -2.14 16.66 3.22
N PRO A 18 -2.57 16.90 1.98
CA PRO A 18 -3.50 15.99 1.32
C PRO A 18 -2.87 14.59 1.25
N ILE A 19 -3.68 13.56 1.47
CA ILE A 19 -3.28 12.18 1.18
C ILE A 19 -2.93 12.11 -0.31
N GLU A 20 -1.73 11.64 -0.60
CA GLU A 20 -1.27 11.42 -1.96
C GLU A 20 -1.75 10.05 -2.44
N ILE A 21 -2.31 9.98 -3.66
CA ILE A 21 -2.77 8.73 -4.27
C ILE A 21 -1.85 8.34 -5.43
N TYR A 22 -1.39 7.09 -5.41
CA TYR A 22 -0.58 6.50 -6.47
C TYR A 22 -1.27 5.26 -7.02
N GLU A 23 -1.81 5.38 -8.23
CA GLU A 23 -2.42 4.25 -8.95
C GLU A 23 -1.41 3.16 -9.23
N VAL A 24 -1.80 1.91 -8.98
CA VAL A 24 -1.00 0.74 -9.30
C VAL A 24 -0.81 0.64 -10.81
N VAL A 25 0.43 0.42 -11.22
CA VAL A 25 0.79 0.01 -12.57
C VAL A 25 0.70 -1.51 -12.66
N TRP A 26 -0.35 -1.97 -13.35
CA TRP A 26 -0.66 -3.37 -13.53
C TRP A 26 0.39 -4.10 -14.37
N GLY A 27 0.60 -5.39 -14.06
CA GLY A 27 1.52 -6.28 -14.76
C GLY A 27 0.82 -7.58 -15.13
N THR A 28 1.26 -8.70 -14.54
CA THR A 28 0.56 -9.99 -14.68
C THR A 28 -0.72 -10.04 -13.83
N ALA A 29 -0.84 -9.16 -12.84
CA ALA A 29 -2.11 -8.84 -12.18
C ALA A 29 -2.94 -7.87 -13.03
N ILE A 30 -4.25 -8.05 -12.99
CA ILE A 30 -5.25 -7.13 -13.53
C ILE A 30 -6.20 -6.71 -12.41
N ALA A 31 -6.85 -5.56 -12.56
CA ALA A 31 -7.90 -5.13 -11.64
C ALA A 31 -8.99 -6.22 -11.49
N GLY A 32 -9.43 -6.48 -10.27
CA GLY A 32 -10.36 -7.58 -9.97
C GLY A 32 -11.76 -7.41 -10.56
N GLU A 33 -12.14 -6.16 -10.87
CA GLU A 33 -13.39 -5.74 -11.50
C GLU A 33 -13.20 -4.42 -12.28
N ARG A 34 -14.17 -4.04 -13.14
CA ARG A 34 -14.18 -2.72 -13.79
C ARG A 34 -14.22 -1.57 -12.77
N GLY A 35 -13.60 -0.44 -13.11
CA GLY A 35 -13.58 0.79 -12.31
C GLY A 35 -12.17 1.31 -12.02
N ALA A 36 -12.06 2.61 -11.78
CA ALA A 36 -10.79 3.35 -11.66
C ALA A 36 -10.31 3.51 -10.20
N ASP A 37 -10.47 2.51 -9.34
CA ASP A 37 -10.12 2.61 -7.91
C ASP A 37 -9.73 1.25 -7.29
N ARG A 38 -9.15 0.34 -8.08
CA ARG A 38 -8.94 -1.07 -7.70
C ARG A 38 -7.53 -1.38 -7.21
N GLY A 39 -6.59 -0.47 -7.43
CA GLY A 39 -5.22 -0.65 -6.98
C GLY A 39 -4.56 0.68 -6.79
N TYR A 40 -4.29 1.08 -5.56
CA TYR A 40 -3.65 2.36 -5.27
C TYR A 40 -2.92 2.31 -3.92
N LEU A 41 -1.86 3.10 -3.81
CA LEU A 41 -1.28 3.50 -2.52
C LEU A 41 -1.84 4.86 -2.13
N ALA A 42 -2.56 4.92 -1.02
CA ALA A 42 -2.87 6.15 -0.30
C ALA A 42 -1.75 6.42 0.71
N TYR A 43 -1.09 7.56 0.61
CA TYR A 43 0.10 7.89 1.39
C TYR A 43 -0.06 9.23 2.11
N ASP A 44 0.17 9.23 3.42
CA ASP A 44 0.29 10.44 4.22
C ASP A 44 1.78 10.86 4.28
N PRO A 45 2.17 11.94 3.59
CA PRO A 45 3.56 12.40 3.61
C PRO A 45 4.01 12.97 4.96
N LEU A 46 3.09 13.35 5.84
CA LEU A 46 3.41 13.88 7.16
C LEU A 46 3.87 12.77 8.12
N THR A 47 3.20 11.62 8.08
CA THR A 47 3.46 10.50 9.00
C THR A 47 4.26 9.36 8.37
N GLY A 48 4.33 9.32 7.03
CA GLY A 48 4.85 8.19 6.28
C GLY A 48 3.88 7.01 6.25
N TRP A 49 2.68 7.12 6.83
CA TRP A 49 1.72 6.03 6.84
C TRP A 49 1.17 5.81 5.44
N GLY A 50 1.05 4.56 5.02
CA GLY A 50 0.49 4.23 3.72
C GLY A 50 -0.37 2.98 3.73
N TYR A 51 -1.40 3.03 2.91
CA TYR A 51 -2.40 2.01 2.70
C TYR A 51 -2.39 1.62 1.22
N LEU A 52 -1.85 0.45 0.92
CA LEU A 52 -1.90 -0.14 -0.42
C LEU A 52 -3.17 -0.98 -0.54
N HIS A 53 -4.17 -0.46 -1.24
CA HIS A 53 -5.32 -1.23 -1.68
C HIS A 53 -4.96 -2.03 -2.93
N PHE A 54 -5.27 -3.33 -2.94
CA PHE A 54 -4.99 -4.20 -4.08
C PHE A 54 -6.14 -5.20 -4.29
N ASP A 55 -7.06 -4.83 -5.18
CA ASP A 55 -8.17 -5.63 -5.69
C ASP A 55 -7.82 -6.17 -7.08
N PHE A 56 -7.45 -7.45 -7.14
CA PHE A 56 -6.80 -8.02 -8.31
C PHE A 56 -7.25 -9.44 -8.64
N LYS A 57 -6.98 -9.83 -9.88
CA LYS A 57 -6.89 -11.23 -10.34
C LYS A 57 -5.53 -11.40 -11.01
N LEU A 58 -4.94 -12.60 -10.92
CA LEU A 58 -3.77 -12.93 -11.73
C LEU A 58 -4.19 -13.64 -13.01
N THR A 59 -3.52 -13.29 -14.11
CA THR A 59 -3.69 -13.94 -15.42
C THR A 59 -2.90 -15.24 -15.54
N ALA A 60 -1.87 -15.41 -14.70
CA ALA A 60 -1.09 -16.63 -14.51
C ALA A 60 -0.70 -16.76 -13.03
N PRO A 61 -0.46 -17.98 -12.50
CA PRO A 61 -0.04 -18.14 -11.11
C PRO A 61 1.22 -17.31 -10.80
N SER A 62 1.31 -16.71 -9.61
CA SER A 62 2.44 -15.84 -9.28
C SER A 62 3.77 -16.57 -9.19
N GLY A 63 3.75 -17.90 -9.00
CA GLY A 63 4.93 -18.63 -8.55
C GLY A 63 5.41 -18.11 -7.20
N ASN A 64 6.72 -18.20 -6.96
CA ASN A 64 7.32 -17.96 -5.64
C ASN A 64 8.08 -16.63 -5.61
N GLY A 65 7.34 -15.52 -5.65
CA GLY A 65 7.91 -14.18 -5.50
C GLY A 65 8.11 -13.40 -6.79
N ASN A 66 7.35 -13.70 -7.85
CA ASN A 66 7.38 -12.85 -9.05
C ASN A 66 6.68 -11.52 -8.80
N VAL A 67 7.11 -10.50 -9.54
CA VAL A 67 6.44 -9.20 -9.60
C VAL A 67 5.13 -9.37 -10.36
N VAL A 68 4.03 -8.92 -9.77
CA VAL A 68 2.69 -8.98 -10.36
C VAL A 68 2.14 -7.61 -10.72
N ALA A 69 2.61 -6.56 -10.06
CA ALA A 69 2.32 -5.16 -10.34
C ALA A 69 3.42 -4.26 -9.76
N SER A 70 3.32 -2.96 -9.96
CA SER A 70 4.24 -1.99 -9.37
C SER A 70 3.54 -0.68 -9.02
N LEU A 71 4.15 0.14 -8.18
CA LEU A 71 3.77 1.52 -8.00
C LEU A 71 4.57 2.44 -8.95
N PRO A 72 4.02 3.60 -9.36
CA PRO A 72 4.68 4.53 -10.27
C PRO A 72 6.06 4.98 -9.76
N PRO A 73 7.04 5.32 -10.63
CA PRO A 73 8.38 5.70 -10.20
C PRO A 73 8.45 6.89 -9.22
N ASN A 74 7.49 7.81 -9.26
CA ASN A 74 7.39 8.97 -8.37
C ASN A 74 6.66 8.67 -7.04
N SER A 75 6.16 7.44 -6.85
CA SER A 75 5.55 7.01 -5.60
C SER A 75 6.60 6.80 -4.49
N PRO A 76 6.19 6.84 -3.21
CA PRO A 76 7.00 6.39 -2.08
C PRO A 76 7.48 4.94 -2.22
N VAL A 77 8.53 4.59 -1.48
CA VAL A 77 9.00 3.20 -1.31
C VAL A 77 8.70 2.69 0.10
N ALA A 78 8.45 1.39 0.23
CA ALA A 78 8.20 0.78 1.53
C ALA A 78 9.46 0.87 2.42
N VAL A 79 9.31 1.31 3.68
CA VAL A 79 10.44 1.46 4.61
C VAL A 79 10.98 0.11 5.09
N ARG A 80 10.11 -0.91 5.15
CA ARG A 80 10.40 -2.30 5.51
C ARG A 80 9.64 -3.22 4.55
N LEU A 81 9.88 -4.53 4.65
CA LEU A 81 8.97 -5.49 4.04
C LEU A 81 7.58 -5.31 4.67
N ILE A 82 6.57 -5.22 3.82
CA ILE A 82 5.16 -5.20 4.19
C ILE A 82 4.46 -6.32 3.42
N GLU A 83 3.55 -7.03 4.07
CA GLU A 83 3.01 -8.27 3.52
C GLU A 83 1.62 -8.55 4.09
N LYS A 84 0.81 -9.21 3.27
CA LYS A 84 -0.49 -9.74 3.68
C LYS A 84 -0.69 -11.13 3.07
N SER A 85 -1.07 -12.09 3.92
CA SER A 85 -1.56 -13.39 3.44
C SER A 85 -2.92 -13.23 2.76
N VAL A 86 -3.10 -13.88 1.62
CA VAL A 86 -4.35 -13.85 0.84
C VAL A 86 -5.27 -15.04 1.10
N ASN A 87 -4.78 -16.10 1.76
CA ASN A 87 -5.55 -17.28 2.10
C ASN A 87 -4.94 -18.09 3.27
N VAL A 88 -5.58 -19.20 3.65
CA VAL A 88 -5.13 -20.07 4.75
C VAL A 88 -3.85 -20.87 4.46
N ASN A 89 -3.39 -20.90 3.21
CA ASN A 89 -2.19 -21.63 2.79
C ASN A 89 -0.91 -20.77 2.88
N ASN A 90 -0.99 -19.58 3.50
CA ASN A 90 0.09 -18.60 3.58
C ASN A 90 0.60 -18.12 2.20
N ASN A 91 -0.23 -18.18 1.17
CA ASN A 91 0.05 -17.42 -0.05
C ASN A 91 -0.05 -15.93 0.27
N SER A 92 0.81 -15.11 -0.31
CA SER A 92 0.90 -13.71 0.10
C SER A 92 1.18 -12.75 -1.05
N VAL A 93 0.89 -11.48 -0.77
CA VAL A 93 1.36 -10.34 -1.57
C VAL A 93 2.20 -9.46 -0.65
N TYR A 94 3.32 -8.98 -1.17
CA TYR A 94 4.28 -8.21 -0.40
C TYR A 94 5.02 -7.18 -1.25
N VAL A 95 5.55 -6.16 -0.57
CA VAL A 95 6.48 -5.18 -1.13
C VAL A 95 7.75 -5.21 -0.29
N GLU A 96 8.89 -5.38 -0.93
CA GLU A 96 10.19 -5.38 -0.25
C GLU A 96 10.59 -3.98 0.20
N ARG A 97 11.47 -3.91 1.20
CA ARG A 97 12.09 -2.65 1.62
C ARG A 97 12.69 -1.93 0.41
N ASN A 98 12.52 -0.60 0.37
CA ASN A 98 13.04 0.30 -0.66
C ASN A 98 12.56 -0.06 -2.09
N SER A 99 11.43 -0.76 -2.21
CA SER A 99 10.87 -1.16 -3.48
C SER A 99 9.50 -0.52 -3.73
N ARG A 100 9.11 -0.54 -5.01
CA ARG A 100 7.77 -0.24 -5.54
C ARG A 100 7.14 -1.47 -6.18
N MET A 101 7.86 -2.59 -6.18
CA MET A 101 7.45 -3.81 -6.86
C MET A 101 6.52 -4.59 -5.94
N ILE A 102 5.30 -4.82 -6.41
CA ILE A 102 4.30 -5.63 -5.73
C ILE A 102 4.54 -7.07 -6.18
N LYS A 103 5.00 -7.90 -5.26
CA LYS A 103 5.34 -9.30 -5.49
C LYS A 103 4.28 -10.20 -4.88
N ALA A 104 4.13 -11.39 -5.44
CA ALA A 104 3.21 -12.40 -4.91
C ALA A 104 3.88 -13.77 -4.79
N TRP A 105 3.51 -14.50 -3.73
CA TRP A 105 4.03 -15.82 -3.41
C TRP A 105 2.88 -16.84 -3.34
N GLY A 106 2.93 -17.85 -4.19
CA GLY A 106 1.96 -18.95 -4.25
C GLY A 106 0.55 -18.56 -4.69
N VAL A 107 0.29 -17.32 -5.10
CA VAL A 107 -1.05 -16.83 -5.44
C VAL A 107 -1.53 -17.46 -6.75
N PRO A 108 -2.66 -18.20 -6.75
CA PRO A 108 -3.22 -18.80 -7.96
C PRO A 108 -3.78 -17.76 -8.94
N ALA A 109 -3.90 -18.18 -10.21
CA ALA A 109 -4.61 -17.41 -11.23
C ALA A 109 -6.13 -17.47 -11.09
N ASN A 110 -6.82 -16.57 -11.78
CA ASN A 110 -8.27 -16.59 -12.02
C ASN A 110 -9.17 -16.46 -10.76
N THR A 111 -8.59 -16.28 -9.59
CA THR A 111 -9.32 -15.96 -8.35
C THR A 111 -9.16 -14.48 -8.04
N ARG A 112 -10.25 -13.82 -7.62
CA ARG A 112 -10.20 -12.42 -7.17
C ARG A 112 -9.76 -12.37 -5.71
N TYR A 113 -8.79 -11.50 -5.44
CA TYR A 113 -8.31 -11.20 -4.10
C TYR A 113 -8.46 -9.69 -3.87
N ILE A 114 -8.91 -9.31 -2.68
CA ILE A 114 -9.02 -7.92 -2.24
C ILE A 114 -8.28 -7.83 -0.92
N ILE A 115 -7.17 -7.13 -0.92
CA ILE A 115 -6.32 -6.99 0.25
C ILE A 115 -5.88 -5.55 0.43
N ASP A 116 -5.63 -5.22 1.69
CA ASP A 116 -5.00 -3.98 2.09
C ASP A 116 -3.69 -4.31 2.80
N ILE A 117 -2.61 -3.68 2.35
CA ILE A 117 -1.29 -3.80 2.97
C ILE A 117 -0.94 -2.44 3.58
N ILE A 118 -0.91 -2.40 4.91
CA ILE A 118 -0.60 -1.19 5.66
C ILE A 118 0.88 -1.21 6.04
N GLY A 119 1.53 -0.06 5.94
CA GLY A 119 2.88 0.10 6.46
C GLY A 119 3.39 1.51 6.39
N TYR A 120 4.68 1.66 6.69
CA TYR A 120 5.38 2.93 6.56
C TYR A 120 6.14 3.00 5.25
N TRP A 121 6.04 4.15 4.61
CA TRP A 121 6.60 4.47 3.31
C TRP A 121 7.37 5.77 3.42
N ARG A 122 8.28 6.01 2.47
CA ARG A 122 9.03 7.26 2.40
C ARG A 122 9.21 7.69 0.96
N LYS A 123 9.23 9.00 0.75
CA LYS A 123 9.74 9.60 -0.49
C LYS A 123 11.25 9.35 -0.62
N VAL A 124 11.72 9.31 -1.86
CA VAL A 124 13.13 9.23 -2.27
C VAL A 124 13.43 10.35 -3.24
#